data_AF-A0A3B8P391-F1
#
_entry.id   AF-A0A3B8P391-F1
#
_cell.length_a   1.000
_cell.length_b   1.000
_cell.length_c   1.000
_cell.angle_alpha   90.00
_cell.angle_beta   90.00
_cell.angle_gamma   90.00
#
_symmetry.space_group_name_H-M   'P 1'
#
loop_
_entity.id
_entity.type
_entity.pdbx_description
1 polymer ?
#
loop_
_entity_poly.entity_id
_entity_poly.type
_entity_poly.pdbx_seq_one_letter_code
_entity_poly.pdbx_strand_id
1 'polypeptide(L)' 'MGIALLLLVAGAELLVRAALRLAQRLHVRPLIIGLSLVAFGSTAPQLTVSLQAAYQGAPDVAVGSVVGSNIF' A
#
# COMPACT_ATOMS: atom_id res chain seq x y z
N MET A 1 -18.05 1.00 11.54
CA MET A 1 -17.61 0.46 10.24
C MET A 1 -17.68 1.49 9.12
N GLY A 2 -18.76 2.28 8.97
CA GLY A 2 -18.88 3.28 7.90
C GLY A 2 -17.82 4.39 7.91
N ILE A 3 -17.42 4.89 9.09
CA ILE A 3 -16.41 5.96 9.20
C ILE A 3 -15.02 5.51 8.73
N ALA A 4 -14.61 4.29 9.08
CA ALA A 4 -13.31 3.74 8.67
C ALA A 4 -13.25 3.57 7.14
N LEU A 5 -14.33 3.06 6.55
CA LEU A 5 -14.41 2.86 5.09
C LEU A 5 -14.46 4.20 4.34
N LEU A 6 -15.18 5.20 4.87
CA LEU A 6 -15.19 6.56 4.34
C LEU A 6 -13.81 7.21 4.39
N LEU A 7 -13.11 7.13 5.53
CA LEU A 7 -11.75 7.65 5.68
C LEU A 7 -10.77 6.95 4.74
N LEU A 8 -10.90 5.63 4.58
CA LEU A 8 -10.06 4.86 3.66
C LEU A 8 -10.28 5.29 2.21
N VAL A 9 -11.53 5.38 1.76
CA VAL A 9 -11.87 5.79 0.40
C VAL A 9 -11.43 7.23 0.13
N ALA A 10 -11.71 8.16 1.06
CA ALA A 10 -11.31 9.56 0.93
C ALA A 10 -9.78 9.72 0.90
N GLY A 11 -9.06 8.99 1.76
CA GLY A 11 -7.61 8.98 1.78
C GLY A 11 -7.01 8.41 0.49
N ALA A 12 -7.58 7.32 -0.03
CA ALA A 12 -7.16 6.72 -1.29
C ALA A 12 -7.38 7.69 -2.48
N GLU A 13 -8.54 8.34 -2.57
CA GLU A 13 -8.80 9.35 -3.61
C GLU A 13 -7.81 10.51 -3.53
N LEU A 14 -7.54 11.03 -2.33
CA LEU A 14 -6.61 12.14 -2.13
C LEU A 14 -5.18 11.76 -2.56
N LEU A 15 -4.73 10.57 -2.17
CA LEU A 15 -3.43 10.01 -2.52
C LEU A 15 -3.27 9.91 -4.04
N VAL A 16 -4.25 9.31 -4.73
CA VAL A 16 -4.23 9.16 -6.19
C VAL A 16 -4.20 10.51 -6.89
N ARG A 17 -5.05 11.47 -6.47
CA ARG A 17 -5.09 12.82 -7.04
C ARG A 17 -3.76 13.56 -6.85
N ALA A 18 -3.12 13.43 -5.68
CA ALA A 18 -1.83 14.04 -5.41
C ALA A 18 -0.71 13.42 -6.25
N ALA A 19 -0.69 12.09 -6.37
CA ALA A 19 0.30 11.36 -7.16
C ALA A 19 0.19 11.67 -8.66
N LEU A 20 -1.03 11.79 -9.19
CA LEU A 20 -1.26 12.19 -10.58
C LEU A 20 -0.75 13.62 -10.87
N ARG A 21 -0.97 14.57 -9.95
CA ARG A 21 -0.41 15.93 -10.07
C ARG A 21 1.11 15.93 -10.03
N LEU A 22 1.72 15.06 -9.21
CA LEU A 22 3.16 14.89 -9.16
C LEU A 22 3.70 14.29 -10.47
N ALA A 23 3.03 13.28 -11.02
CA ALA A 23 3.37 12.66 -12.30
C ALA A 23 3.41 13.68 -13.43
N GLN A 24 2.43 14.59 -13.49
CA GLN A 24 2.38 15.67 -14.47
C GLN A 24 3.58 16.62 -14.35
N ARG A 25 3.99 16.97 -13.12
CA ARG A 25 5.17 17.84 -12.90
C ARG A 25 6.48 17.14 -13.29
N LEU A 26 6.55 15.83 -13.07
CA LEU A 26 7.72 15.01 -13.37
C LEU A 26 7.77 14.54 -14.83
N HIS A 27 6.81 14.93 -15.68
CA HIS A 27 6.68 14.45 -17.07
C HIS A 27 6.61 12.91 -17.18
N VAL A 28 6.11 12.24 -16.14
CA VAL A 28 5.94 10.79 -16.11
C VAL A 28 4.52 10.44 -16.57
N ARG A 29 4.39 9.34 -17.33
CA ARG A 29 3.08 8.85 -17.78
C ARG A 29 2.20 8.51 -16.55
N PRO A 30 0.98 9.08 -16.43
CA PRO A 30 0.07 8.81 -15.31
C PRO A 30 -0.19 7.33 -15.05
N LEU A 31 -0.19 6.53 -16.11
CA LEU A 31 -0.34 5.08 -16.07
C LEU A 31 0.73 4.38 -15.22
N ILE A 32 1.99 4.83 -15.29
CA ILE A 32 3.09 4.24 -14.51
C ILE A 32 2.83 4.46 -13.03
N ILE A 33 2.49 5.69 -12.65
CA ILE A 33 2.18 6.05 -11.26
C ILE A 33 0.94 5.30 -10.77
N GLY A 34 -0.11 5.20 -11.58
CA GLY A 34 -1.33 4.45 -11.24
C GLY A 34 -1.07 2.96 -11.01
N LEU A 35 -0.31 2.31 -11.90
CA LEU A 35 0.05 0.90 -11.75
C LEU A 35 0.92 0.67 -10.50
N SER A 36 1.90 1.54 -10.23
CA SER A 36 2.72 1.45 -9.02
C SER A 36 1.89 1.62 -7.74
N LEU A 37 0.96 2.57 -7.71
CA LEU A 37 0.09 2.80 -6.56
C LEU A 37 -0.83 1.60 -6.28
N VAL A 38 -1.39 0.99 -7.32
CA VAL A 38 -2.21 -0.22 -7.17
C VAL A 38 -1.37 -1.39 -6.62
N ALA A 39 -0.16 -1.60 -7.16
CA ALA A 39 0.74 -2.64 -6.69
C ALA A 39 1.22 -2.43 -5.23
N PHE A 40 1.46 -1.18 -4.83
CA PHE A 40 1.76 -0.85 -3.43
C PHE A 40 0.54 -1.03 -2.53
N GLY A 41 -0.64 -0.60 -2.97
CA GLY A 41 -1.87 -0.70 -2.20
C GLY A 41 -2.26 -2.14 -1.89
N SER A 42 -2.04 -3.07 -2.82
CA SER A 42 -2.35 -4.50 -2.64
C SER A 42 -1.42 -5.21 -1.64
N THR A 43 -0.24 -4.65 -1.36
CA THR A 43 0.75 -5.21 -0.43
C THR A 43 0.82 -4.47 0.90
N ALA A 44 0.12 -3.33 1.04
CA ALA A 44 0.11 -2.52 2.25
C ALA A 44 -0.37 -3.25 3.52
N PRO A 45 -1.41 -4.12 3.48
CA PRO A 45 -1.80 -4.90 4.66
C PRO A 45 -0.69 -5.84 5.13
N GLN A 46 -0.05 -6.55 4.21
CA GLN A 46 1.05 -7.48 4.48
C GLN A 46 2.24 -6.74 5.06
N LEU A 47 2.58 -5.57 4.49
CA LEU A 47 3.62 -4.69 5.00
C LEU A 47 3.35 -4.27 6.45
N THR A 48 2.09 -3.97 6.77
CA THR A 48 1.64 -3.62 8.13
C THR A 48 1.81 -4.79 9.09
N VAL A 49 1.38 -5.99 8.70
CA VAL A 49 1.51 -7.22 9.50
C VAL A 49 2.98 -7.56 9.74
N SER A 50 3.81 -7.54 8.69
CA SER A 50 5.24 -7.84 8.79
C SER A 50 6.00 -6.84 9.65
N LEU A 51 5.72 -5.53 9.51
CA LEU A 51 6.30 -4.50 10.36
C LEU A 51 5.93 -4.69 11.83
N GLN A 52 4.66 -4.98 12.10
CA GLN A 52 4.17 -5.17 13.46
C GLN A 52 4.77 -6.43 14.10
N ALA A 53 4.88 -7.54 13.37
CA ALA A 53 5.52 -8.76 13.83
C ALA A 53 7.01 -8.56 14.12
N ALA A 54 7.74 -7.84 13.25
CA ALA A 54 9.14 -7.49 13.48
C ALA A 54 9.32 -6.64 14.74
N TYR A 55 8.44 -5.66 14.97
CA TYR A 55 8.46 -4.81 16.16
C TYR A 55 8.17 -5.56 17.45
N GLN A 56 7.36 -6.62 17.39
CA GLN A 56 7.01 -7.46 18.56
C GLN A 56 8.05 -8.54 18.85
N GLY A 57 9.18 -8.57 18.13
CA GLY A 57 10.21 -9.60 18.32
C GLY A 57 9.83 -10.96 17.75
N ALA A 58 8.88 -11.01 16.80
CA ALA A 58 8.44 -12.21 16.09
C ALA A 58 8.84 -12.18 14.61
N PRO A 59 10.15 -12.23 14.28
CA PRO A 59 10.64 -12.12 12.91
C PRO A 59 10.18 -13.27 12.02
N ASP A 60 9.96 -14.47 12.57
CA ASP A 60 9.46 -15.63 11.81
C ASP A 60 8.05 -15.37 11.25
N VAL A 61 7.20 -14.68 12.01
CA VAL A 61 5.86 -14.27 11.56
C VAL A 61 5.98 -13.18 10.49
N ALA A 62 6.92 -12.24 10.65
CA ALA A 62 7.16 -11.20 9.66
C ALA A 62 7.57 -11.79 8.30
N VAL A 63 8.50 -12.76 8.29
CA VAL A 63 8.95 -13.46 7.09
C VAL A 63 7.84 -14.35 6.53
N GLY A 64 7.13 -15.07 7.39
CA GLY A 64 5.98 -15.89 6.99
C GLY A 64 4.89 -15.09 6.29
N SER A 65 4.62 -13.85 6.73
CA SER A 65 3.65 -12.96 6.09
C SER A 65 4.10 -12.49 4.70
N VAL A 66 5.40 -12.23 4.48
CA VAL A 66 5.91 -11.80 3.16
C VAL A 66 5.98 -12.96 2.18
N VAL A 67 6.55 -14.09 2.62
CA VAL A 67 6.74 -15.27 1.77
C VAL A 67 5.40 -15.94 1.48
N GLY A 68 4.54 -16.04 2.49
CA GLY A 68 3.20 -16.64 2.36
C GLY A 68 2.35 -15.93 1.30
N SER A 69 2.39 -14.59 1.23
CA SER A 69 1.59 -13.84 0.25
C SER A 69 2.08 -13.93 -1.20
N ASN A 70 3.26 -14.52 -1.44
CA ASN A 70 3.77 -14.78 -2.79
C ASN A 70 3.57 -16.24 -3.23
N ILE A 71 3.33 -17.16 -2.29
CA ILE A 71 3.18 -18.59 -2.57
C ILE A 71 1.70 -19.02 -2.59
N PHE A 72 0.84 -18.33 -1.84
CA PHE A 72 -0.63 -18.48 -1.84
C PHE A 72 -1.30 -17.28 -2.51
#